data_AF-A0A8J2L1B8-F1
#
_entry.id   AF-A0A8J2L1B8-F1
#
_cell.length_a   1.000
_cell.length_b   1.000
_cell.length_c   1.000
_cell.angle_alpha   90.00
_cell.angle_beta   90.00
_cell.angle_gamma   90.00
#
_symmetry.space_group_name_H-M   'P 1'
#
loop_
_entity.id
_entity.type
_entity.pdbx_description
1 polymer ?
#
loop_
_entity_poly.entity_id
_entity_poly.type
_entity_poly.pdbx_seq_one_letter_code
_entity_poly.pdbx_strand_id
1 'polypeptide(L)'
;MMSFLCFTVQLHKDHAALWEHIDRKILPKEYGGEMPMSEMIELFKQEISDRSPRVIALDRMQLDLDVMKKSASTNAKKVSNDILGMSGNIQTLDLTMGKGSPKPDQLSQKDFQSLYTANKYVCTLDPAVLAVAKKELREDEKTRDQALEQMRQWIRKTAFIKDCRLDANFLLRFLRNKKFSVPMAQETLLKYIAMRQQHTTWFQYSGVNDSAVMDFINRGIILVLPKRDQEGRRVILTSAGSIDPQLHTVESLIKAIMVVFEFLLEDEVNQIRGFSHLMDQSGVTASHLVLWNPSELSRLIGACEKSVPMRHKRVDVVSLPSWVNYILDFAKSLMSEKLRSRIWLHEDRAALLKKVDGKILPKEYGGEVPLSEMISLFKQEIVPCLPRIIALNKLQLDLEMMKSSSSANANKGCNDASTDLLVHRQLIQFAYV
;
A
#
# COMPACT_ATOMS: atom_id res chain seq x y z
N MET A 1 -24.69 -28.08 9.96
CA MET A 1 -25.39 -27.39 8.86
C MET A 1 -25.39 -25.91 9.20
N MET A 2 -24.32 -25.18 8.86
CA MET A 2 -24.18 -23.76 9.20
C MET A 2 -24.91 -22.93 8.15
N SER A 3 -26.01 -22.32 8.56
CA SER A 3 -26.75 -21.36 7.74
C SER A 3 -25.93 -20.08 7.64
N PHE A 4 -25.28 -19.86 6.51
CA PHE A 4 -24.72 -18.56 6.16
C PHE A 4 -25.84 -17.53 6.24
N LEU A 5 -25.63 -16.44 6.98
CA LEU A 5 -26.53 -15.30 7.01
C LEU A 5 -26.52 -14.65 5.62
N CYS A 6 -27.41 -15.12 4.75
CA CYS A 6 -27.66 -14.58 3.44
C CYS A 6 -28.56 -13.34 3.62
N PHE A 7 -27.96 -12.16 3.71
CA PHE A 7 -28.74 -10.91 3.69
C PHE A 7 -29.15 -10.61 2.25
N THR A 8 -30.45 -10.62 2.00
CA THR A 8 -31.01 -10.25 0.70
C THR A 8 -31.48 -8.81 0.80
N VAL A 9 -30.81 -7.89 0.07
CA VAL A 9 -31.23 -6.48 0.00
C VAL A 9 -32.26 -6.35 -1.12
N GLN A 10 -33.49 -5.97 -0.78
CA GLN A 10 -34.56 -5.72 -1.74
C GLN A 10 -34.87 -4.22 -1.81
N LEU A 11 -34.89 -3.67 -3.03
CA LEU A 11 -35.19 -2.27 -3.30
C LEU A 11 -36.63 -2.15 -3.81
N HIS A 12 -37.49 -1.47 -3.06
CA HIS A 12 -38.90 -1.26 -3.40
C HIS A 12 -39.11 0.17 -3.89
N LYS A 13 -39.93 0.34 -4.94
CA LYS A 13 -40.21 1.65 -5.54
C LYS A 13 -41.24 2.46 -4.76
N ASP A 14 -42.19 1.79 -4.11
CA ASP A 14 -43.31 2.39 -3.39
C ASP A 14 -43.58 1.64 -2.08
N HIS A 15 -44.20 2.31 -1.11
CA HIS A 15 -44.54 1.71 0.20
C HIS A 15 -45.49 0.50 0.06
N ALA A 16 -46.31 0.47 -1.00
CA ALA A 16 -47.18 -0.67 -1.29
C ALA A 16 -46.41 -1.98 -1.57
N ALA A 17 -45.25 -1.89 -2.24
CA ALA A 17 -44.40 -3.03 -2.54
C ALA A 17 -43.56 -3.48 -1.32
N LEU A 18 -43.35 -2.58 -0.34
CA LEU A 18 -42.70 -2.89 0.93
C LEU A 18 -43.58 -3.78 1.82
N TRP A 19 -44.90 -3.54 1.81
CA TRP A 19 -45.86 -4.29 2.63
C TRP A 19 -46.08 -5.74 2.22
N GLU A 20 -45.62 -6.15 1.03
CA GLU A 20 -45.64 -7.55 0.60
C GLU A 20 -44.57 -8.39 1.31
N HIS A 21 -43.50 -7.75 1.78
CA HIS A 21 -42.34 -8.41 2.37
C HIS A 21 -42.19 -8.16 3.88
N ILE A 22 -42.84 -7.11 4.40
CA ILE A 22 -42.77 -6.69 5.80
C ILE A 22 -44.19 -6.50 6.34
N ASP A 23 -44.49 -7.16 7.46
CA ASP A 23 -45.80 -7.04 8.14
C ASP A 23 -46.05 -5.57 8.55
N ARG A 24 -47.26 -5.08 8.31
CA ARG A 24 -47.63 -3.69 8.59
C ARG A 24 -47.63 -3.36 10.08
N LYS A 25 -47.78 -4.38 10.94
CA LYS A 25 -47.85 -4.20 12.40
C LYS A 25 -46.53 -3.74 13.02
N ILE A 26 -45.40 -4.03 12.38
CA ILE A 26 -44.07 -3.64 12.86
C ILE A 26 -43.60 -2.30 12.29
N LEU A 27 -44.38 -1.69 11.40
CA LEU A 27 -44.02 -0.43 10.75
C LEU A 27 -44.63 0.78 11.49
N PRO A 28 -43.96 1.93 11.44
CA PRO A 28 -44.53 3.20 11.90
C PRO A 28 -45.72 3.63 11.05
N LYS A 29 -46.59 4.44 11.66
CA LYS A 29 -47.78 5.01 11.01
C LYS A 29 -47.46 5.80 9.74
N GLU A 30 -46.31 6.47 9.73
CA GLU A 30 -45.75 7.21 8.59
C GLU A 30 -45.38 6.30 7.40
N TYR A 31 -45.22 5.01 7.65
CA TYR A 31 -44.94 3.96 6.66
C TYR A 31 -46.12 3.01 6.44
N GLY A 32 -47.31 3.35 6.96
CA GLY A 32 -48.55 2.59 6.79
C GLY A 32 -48.85 1.55 7.87
N GLY A 33 -48.17 1.61 9.01
CA GLY A 33 -48.46 0.75 10.17
C GLY A 33 -49.37 1.38 11.23
N GLU A 34 -49.47 0.75 12.39
CA GLU A 34 -50.50 1.06 13.40
C GLU A 34 -50.04 2.09 14.46
N MET A 35 -48.76 2.11 14.81
CA MET A 35 -48.21 2.93 15.90
C MET A 35 -47.41 4.14 15.37
N PRO A 36 -47.58 5.35 15.92
CA PRO A 36 -46.80 6.51 15.50
C PRO A 36 -45.30 6.34 15.80
N MET A 37 -44.44 6.83 14.92
CA MET A 37 -42.97 6.68 15.06
C MET A 37 -42.44 7.21 16.39
N SER A 38 -43.03 8.27 16.93
CA SER A 38 -42.64 8.87 18.21
C SER A 38 -42.76 7.89 19.39
N GLU A 39 -43.84 7.10 19.42
CA GLU A 39 -44.11 6.13 20.48
C GLU A 39 -43.18 4.92 20.37
N MET A 40 -42.89 4.47 19.14
CA MET A 40 -41.88 3.43 18.89
C MET A 40 -40.48 3.85 19.32
N ILE A 41 -40.10 5.12 19.10
CA ILE A 41 -38.79 5.64 19.53
C ILE A 41 -38.70 5.67 21.06
N GLU A 42 -39.78 6.01 21.77
CA GLU A 42 -39.79 5.99 23.23
C GLU A 42 -39.71 4.58 23.81
N LEU A 43 -40.46 3.63 23.24
CA LEU A 43 -40.37 2.21 23.60
C LEU A 43 -38.95 1.66 23.36
N PHE A 44 -38.33 2.01 22.24
CA PHE A 44 -36.96 1.58 21.94
C PHE A 44 -35.92 2.20 22.89
N LYS A 45 -36.09 3.48 23.28
CA LYS A 45 -35.25 4.13 24.30
C LYS A 45 -35.38 3.46 25.67
N GLN A 46 -36.60 3.09 26.07
CA GLN A 46 -36.82 2.32 27.29
C GLN A 46 -36.15 0.94 27.23
N GLU A 47 -36.29 0.23 26.11
CA GLU A 47 -35.67 -1.08 25.92
C GLU A 47 -34.13 -1.02 25.92
N ILE A 48 -33.54 0.02 25.32
CA ILE A 48 -32.10 0.28 25.42
C ILE A 48 -31.72 0.56 26.87
N SER A 49 -32.49 1.36 27.60
CA SER A 49 -32.22 1.66 29.01
C SER A 49 -32.26 0.40 29.89
N ASP A 50 -33.26 -0.46 29.69
CA ASP A 50 -33.41 -1.72 30.43
C ASP A 50 -32.28 -2.72 30.12
N ARG A 51 -31.83 -2.76 28.85
CA ARG A 51 -30.74 -3.64 28.41
C ARG A 51 -29.34 -3.02 28.59
N SER A 52 -29.25 -1.73 28.91
CA SER A 52 -28.01 -0.97 29.06
C SER A 52 -27.02 -1.62 30.03
N PRO A 53 -27.42 -2.11 31.23
CA PRO A 53 -26.49 -2.76 32.15
C PRO A 53 -25.87 -4.04 31.57
N ARG A 54 -26.62 -4.76 30.73
CA ARG A 54 -26.18 -6.01 30.10
C ARG A 54 -25.25 -5.75 28.91
N VAL A 55 -25.48 -4.68 28.15
CA VAL A 55 -24.59 -4.24 27.06
C VAL A 55 -23.28 -3.70 27.63
N ILE A 56 -23.33 -2.87 28.68
CA ILE A 56 -22.12 -2.38 29.38
C ILE A 56 -21.36 -3.53 30.06
N ALA A 57 -22.04 -4.60 30.46
CA ALA A 57 -21.37 -5.81 30.97
C ALA A 57 -20.58 -6.56 29.87
N LEU A 58 -20.88 -6.37 28.58
CA LEU A 58 -20.06 -6.93 27.49
C LEU A 58 -18.71 -6.25 27.39
N ASP A 59 -18.59 -4.96 27.76
CA ASP A 59 -17.30 -4.25 27.81
C ASP A 59 -16.37 -4.81 28.90
N ARG A 60 -16.92 -5.56 29.86
CA ARG A 60 -16.16 -6.30 30.88
C ARG A 60 -15.68 -7.67 30.40
N MET A 61 -16.06 -8.11 29.19
CA MET A 61 -15.50 -9.32 28.58
C MET A 61 -14.09 -9.03 28.08
N GLN A 62 -13.12 -9.01 29.00
CA GLN A 62 -11.71 -9.03 28.65
C GLN A 62 -11.29 -10.48 28.40
N LEU A 63 -10.91 -10.78 27.17
CA LEU A 63 -10.21 -12.03 26.85
C LEU A 63 -8.79 -11.92 27.41
N ASP A 64 -8.43 -12.82 28.32
CA ASP A 64 -7.06 -12.95 28.78
C ASP A 64 -6.21 -13.53 27.63
N LEU A 65 -5.63 -12.63 26.85
CA LEU A 65 -4.82 -12.94 25.67
C LEU A 65 -3.59 -13.78 26.03
N ASP A 66 -3.13 -13.73 27.29
CA ASP A 66 -1.99 -14.51 27.75
C ASP A 66 -2.39 -15.95 28.07
N VAL A 67 -3.62 -16.19 28.52
CA VAL A 67 -4.18 -17.55 28.66
C VAL A 67 -4.42 -18.19 27.29
N MET A 68 -4.89 -17.43 26.29
CA MET A 68 -5.03 -17.93 24.91
C MET A 68 -3.66 -18.22 24.25
N LYS A 69 -2.62 -17.42 24.54
CA LYS A 69 -1.25 -17.71 24.07
C LYS A 69 -0.62 -18.92 24.77
N LYS A 70 -0.90 -19.12 26.07
CA LYS A 70 -0.43 -20.28 26.81
C LYS A 70 -1.11 -21.57 26.34
N SER A 71 -2.42 -21.57 26.10
CA SER A 71 -3.13 -22.76 25.59
C SER A 71 -2.73 -23.13 24.15
N ALA A 72 -2.35 -22.15 23.31
CA ALA A 72 -1.78 -22.39 21.99
C ALA A 72 -0.36 -23.00 22.04
N SER A 73 0.41 -22.71 23.09
CA SER A 73 1.77 -23.23 23.29
C SER A 73 1.81 -24.66 23.83
N THR A 74 0.91 -25.03 24.75
CA THR A 74 0.91 -26.38 25.36
C THR A 74 0.20 -27.45 24.53
N ASN A 75 -0.62 -27.09 23.53
CA ASN A 75 -1.34 -28.05 22.66
C ASN A 75 -0.75 -28.22 21.26
N ALA A 76 0.46 -27.73 20.99
CA ALA A 76 1.13 -27.88 19.69
C ALA A 76 1.45 -29.34 19.27
N LYS A 77 0.95 -30.37 19.98
CA LYS A 77 1.13 -31.79 19.62
C LYS A 77 -0.14 -32.63 19.56
N LYS A 78 -1.34 -32.08 19.72
CA LYS A 78 -2.60 -32.80 19.44
C LYS A 78 -3.75 -31.80 19.46
N VAL A 79 -4.69 -31.92 18.52
CA VAL A 79 -5.95 -31.12 18.35
C VAL A 79 -5.69 -29.86 17.49
N SER A 80 -6.32 -29.60 16.34
CA SER A 80 -7.57 -30.08 15.70
C SER A 80 -7.57 -29.72 14.19
N ASN A 81 -8.04 -30.56 13.25
CA ASN A 81 -9.44 -30.56 12.78
C ASN A 81 -10.43 -30.56 13.94
N ASP A 82 -11.12 -29.44 14.14
CA ASP A 82 -12.22 -29.16 15.08
C ASP A 82 -12.00 -27.76 15.70
N ILE A 83 -12.40 -26.72 14.97
CA ILE A 83 -12.54 -25.35 15.53
C ILE A 83 -14.01 -24.96 15.72
N LEU A 84 -14.95 -25.74 15.20
CA LEU A 84 -16.38 -25.58 15.41
C LEU A 84 -16.97 -26.99 15.45
N GLY A 85 -17.57 -27.40 16.58
CA GLY A 85 -18.07 -28.76 16.83
C GLY A 85 -19.07 -29.29 15.80
N MET A 86 -18.57 -29.73 14.65
CA MET A 86 -19.28 -30.35 13.54
C MET A 86 -18.37 -31.43 12.97
N SER A 87 -18.64 -32.69 13.27
CA SER A 87 -17.98 -33.82 12.62
C SER A 87 -18.48 -33.96 11.18
N GLY A 88 -17.56 -33.90 10.22
CA GLY A 88 -17.86 -34.11 8.80
C GLY A 88 -16.64 -34.61 8.04
N ASN A 89 -16.72 -35.84 7.54
CA ASN A 89 -15.73 -36.48 6.67
C ASN A 89 -15.54 -35.67 5.38
N ILE A 90 -14.34 -35.12 5.19
CA ILE A 90 -13.85 -34.76 3.86
C ILE A 90 -12.57 -35.56 3.64
N GLN A 91 -12.63 -36.51 2.70
CA GLN A 91 -11.46 -37.23 2.23
C GLN A 91 -10.50 -36.25 1.57
N THR A 92 -9.30 -36.13 2.12
CA THR A 92 -8.19 -35.43 1.50
C THR A 92 -7.80 -36.21 0.24
N LEU A 93 -8.03 -35.62 -0.93
CA LEU A 93 -7.42 -36.07 -2.18
C LEU A 93 -5.94 -35.70 -2.13
N ASP A 94 -5.08 -36.71 -2.00
CA ASP A 94 -3.63 -36.59 -2.17
C ASP A 94 -3.31 -36.20 -3.61
N LEU A 95 -3.13 -34.91 -3.85
CA LEU A 95 -2.38 -34.45 -5.01
C LEU A 95 -0.91 -34.65 -4.71
N THR A 96 -0.35 -35.75 -5.21
CA THR A 96 1.09 -35.98 -5.32
C THR A 96 1.70 -34.89 -6.20
N MET A 97 2.06 -33.76 -5.59
CA MET A 97 2.91 -32.74 -6.21
C MET A 97 4.31 -33.33 -6.34
N GLY A 98 4.74 -33.49 -7.60
CA GLY A 98 6.05 -34.00 -7.96
C GLY A 98 7.18 -33.25 -7.27
N LYS A 99 8.21 -34.02 -6.89
CA LYS A 99 9.48 -33.53 -6.36
C LYS A 99 10.10 -32.51 -7.35
N GLY A 100 10.22 -31.26 -6.93
CA GLY A 100 11.04 -30.27 -7.65
C GLY A 100 10.50 -28.85 -7.68
N SER A 101 10.23 -28.25 -6.52
CA SER A 101 10.05 -26.79 -6.41
C SER A 101 11.05 -26.25 -5.39
N PRO A 102 11.81 -25.18 -5.68
CA PRO A 102 12.80 -24.64 -4.76
C PRO A 102 12.11 -24.03 -3.54
N LYS A 103 12.63 -24.36 -2.34
CA LYS A 103 12.22 -23.69 -1.09
C LYS A 103 12.53 -22.19 -1.24
N PRO A 104 11.67 -21.28 -0.75
CA PRO A 104 11.97 -19.85 -0.77
C PRO A 104 13.21 -19.60 0.08
N ASP A 105 14.29 -19.14 -0.56
CA ASP A 105 15.57 -18.85 0.08
C ASP A 105 15.36 -17.81 1.20
N GLN A 106 15.54 -18.23 2.44
CA GLN A 106 15.69 -17.31 3.55
C GLN A 106 17.00 -16.54 3.34
N LEU A 107 16.94 -15.21 3.31
CA LEU A 107 18.13 -14.36 3.22
C LEU A 107 19.07 -14.74 4.36
N SER A 108 20.32 -15.05 4.05
CA SER A 108 21.28 -15.43 5.09
C SER A 108 21.44 -14.28 6.08
N GLN A 109 21.68 -14.58 7.36
CA GLN A 109 21.88 -13.55 8.39
C GLN A 109 23.04 -12.58 8.02
N LYS A 110 24.01 -13.07 7.25
CA LYS A 110 25.13 -12.29 6.70
C LYS A 110 24.67 -11.30 5.63
N ASP A 111 23.83 -11.73 4.70
CA ASP A 111 23.28 -10.87 3.64
C ASP A 111 22.35 -9.80 4.23
N PHE A 112 21.58 -10.15 5.26
CA PHE A 112 20.76 -9.18 6.00
C PHE A 112 21.62 -8.12 6.68
N GLN A 113 22.68 -8.52 7.39
CA GLN A 113 23.58 -7.58 8.07
C GLN A 113 24.27 -6.63 7.07
N SER A 114 24.55 -7.10 5.85
CA SER A 114 25.18 -6.28 4.81
C SER A 114 24.35 -5.06 4.38
N LEU A 115 23.02 -5.10 4.53
CA LEU A 115 22.14 -3.97 4.22
C LEU A 115 22.27 -2.82 5.22
N TYR A 116 22.68 -3.15 6.46
CA TYR A 116 22.85 -2.19 7.55
C TYR A 116 24.30 -1.72 7.73
N THR A 117 25.22 -2.22 6.89
CA THR A 117 26.61 -1.77 6.87
C THR A 117 26.86 -0.87 5.66
N ALA A 118 27.78 0.09 5.82
CA ALA A 118 28.17 0.95 4.71
C ALA A 118 29.05 0.16 3.72
N ASN A 119 28.52 -0.09 2.52
CA ASN A 119 29.26 -0.73 1.44
C ASN A 119 29.91 0.31 0.51
N LYS A 120 31.01 -0.08 -0.16
CA LYS A 120 31.55 0.71 -1.27
C LYS A 120 30.65 0.53 -2.48
N TYR A 121 30.16 1.64 -3.03
CA TYR A 121 29.33 1.61 -4.22
C TYR A 121 30.17 1.32 -5.46
N VAL A 122 29.69 0.44 -6.33
CA VAL A 122 30.30 0.15 -7.63
C VAL A 122 29.23 0.40 -8.70
N CYS A 123 29.49 1.37 -9.59
CA CYS A 123 28.54 1.73 -10.62
C CYS A 123 28.60 0.73 -11.78
N THR A 124 27.50 0.03 -12.04
CA THR A 124 27.35 -0.92 -13.16
C THR A 124 26.40 -0.40 -14.25
N LEU A 125 26.06 0.88 -14.21
CA LEU A 125 25.06 1.50 -15.08
C LEU A 125 25.62 1.82 -16.46
N ASP A 126 24.80 1.59 -17.49
CA ASP A 126 25.16 1.93 -18.86
C ASP A 126 25.45 3.43 -19.05
N PRO A 127 26.37 3.82 -19.95
CA PRO A 127 26.70 5.22 -20.22
C PRO A 127 25.48 6.08 -20.58
N ALA A 128 24.50 5.51 -21.30
CA ALA A 128 23.27 6.21 -21.64
C ALA A 128 22.42 6.56 -20.42
N VAL A 129 22.39 5.68 -19.40
CA VAL A 129 21.69 5.94 -18.13
C VAL A 129 22.44 6.97 -17.30
N LEU A 130 23.78 6.91 -17.28
CA LEU A 130 24.62 7.90 -16.61
C LEU A 130 24.46 9.31 -17.21
N ALA A 131 24.32 9.42 -18.53
CA ALA A 131 24.04 10.70 -19.18
C ALA A 131 22.71 11.31 -18.71
N VAL A 132 21.67 10.49 -18.54
CA VAL A 132 20.38 10.92 -17.98
C VAL A 132 20.53 11.33 -16.52
N ALA A 133 21.26 10.54 -15.72
CA ALA A 133 21.53 10.86 -14.31
C ALA A 133 22.25 12.21 -14.15
N LYS A 134 23.28 12.45 -14.95
CA LYS A 134 24.02 13.72 -14.95
C LYS A 134 23.11 14.90 -15.34
N LYS A 135 22.32 14.74 -16.41
CA LYS A 135 21.44 15.81 -16.94
C LYS A 135 20.26 16.12 -16.02
N GLU A 136 19.55 15.10 -15.53
CA GLU A 136 18.30 15.29 -14.78
C GLU A 136 18.50 15.36 -13.26
N LEU A 137 19.51 14.67 -12.73
CA LEU A 137 19.70 14.48 -11.30
C LEU A 137 20.93 15.20 -10.76
N ARG A 138 21.79 15.73 -11.64
CA ARG A 138 23.10 16.31 -11.27
C ARG A 138 24.01 15.29 -10.60
N GLU A 139 23.90 14.03 -11.01
CA GLU A 139 24.70 12.92 -10.52
C GLU A 139 25.98 12.77 -11.35
N ASP A 140 27.13 12.79 -10.68
CA ASP A 140 28.41 12.33 -11.20
C ASP A 140 29.10 11.41 -10.17
N GLU A 141 30.23 10.81 -10.52
CA GLU A 141 30.93 9.86 -9.64
C GLU A 141 31.35 10.50 -8.31
N LYS A 142 31.90 11.72 -8.33
CA LYS A 142 32.39 12.41 -7.14
C LYS A 142 31.26 12.83 -6.21
N THR A 143 30.22 13.45 -6.76
CA THR A 143 29.02 13.87 -6.03
C THR A 143 28.30 12.69 -5.43
N ARG A 144 28.29 11.53 -6.11
CA ARG A 144 27.71 10.30 -5.59
C ARG A 144 28.40 9.83 -4.31
N ASP A 145 29.72 9.68 -4.35
CA ASP A 145 30.49 9.21 -3.21
C ASP A 145 30.41 10.19 -2.03
N GLN A 146 30.53 11.48 -2.31
CA GLN A 146 30.40 12.53 -1.30
C GLN A 146 29.01 12.55 -0.64
N ALA A 147 27.94 12.50 -1.44
CA ALA A 147 26.57 12.55 -0.92
C ALA A 147 26.21 11.29 -0.13
N LEU A 148 26.68 10.12 -0.55
CA LEU A 148 26.52 8.87 0.19
C LEU A 148 27.18 8.94 1.56
N GLU A 149 28.42 9.43 1.62
CA GLU A 149 29.14 9.54 2.87
C GLU A 149 28.49 10.58 3.80
N GLN A 150 28.02 11.72 3.26
CA GLN A 150 27.26 12.71 4.03
C GLN A 150 25.97 12.11 4.62
N MET A 151 25.20 11.35 3.82
CA MET A 151 24.00 10.66 4.32
C MET A 151 24.33 9.68 5.45
N ARG A 152 25.39 8.87 5.29
CA ARG A 152 25.81 7.88 6.29
C ARG A 152 26.28 8.52 7.59
N GLN A 153 27.09 9.58 7.49
CA GLN A 153 27.57 10.32 8.66
C GLN A 153 26.42 10.99 9.39
N TRP A 154 25.49 11.60 8.66
CA TRP A 154 24.30 12.20 9.24
C TRP A 154 23.44 11.14 9.96
N ILE A 155 23.15 9.99 9.33
CA ILE A 155 22.38 8.91 9.97
C ILE A 155 23.03 8.47 11.29
N ARG A 156 24.36 8.31 11.34
CA ARG A 156 25.08 7.91 12.56
C ARG A 156 25.07 8.97 13.65
N LYS A 157 25.03 10.26 13.29
CA LYS A 157 25.03 11.38 14.24
C LYS A 157 23.62 11.66 14.79
N THR A 158 22.59 11.34 14.02
CA THR A 158 21.20 11.63 14.40
C THR A 158 20.69 10.60 15.41
N ALA A 159 20.69 10.97 16.68
CA ALA A 159 20.36 10.08 17.79
C ALA A 159 18.96 9.43 17.69
N PHE A 160 17.97 10.08 17.06
CA PHE A 160 16.61 9.56 16.97
C PHE A 160 16.41 8.54 15.85
N ILE A 161 17.44 8.22 15.06
CA ILE A 161 17.41 7.10 14.13
C ILE A 161 17.95 5.86 14.85
N LYS A 162 17.07 4.91 15.19
CA LYS A 162 17.46 3.68 15.91
C LYS A 162 18.04 2.64 14.97
N ASP A 163 17.34 2.38 13.86
CA ASP A 163 17.73 1.40 12.86
C ASP A 163 17.46 1.94 11.45
N CYS A 164 18.49 1.95 10.61
CA CYS A 164 18.40 2.39 9.22
C CYS A 164 19.36 1.61 8.32
N ARG A 165 18.94 1.28 7.09
CA ARG A 165 19.82 0.71 6.06
C ARG A 165 20.88 1.73 5.64
N LEU A 166 22.13 1.29 5.51
CA LEU A 166 23.28 2.14 5.15
C LEU A 166 23.88 1.76 3.79
N ASP A 167 23.33 0.74 3.14
CA ASP A 167 23.75 0.33 1.81
C ASP A 167 23.52 1.45 0.78
N ALA A 168 24.42 1.51 -0.20
CA ALA A 168 24.41 2.58 -1.19
C ALA A 168 23.15 2.57 -2.04
N ASN A 169 22.63 1.41 -2.43
CA ASN A 169 21.44 1.30 -3.27
C ASN A 169 20.21 1.92 -2.58
N PHE A 170 20.03 1.60 -1.29
CA PHE A 170 18.96 2.18 -0.46
C PHE A 170 19.10 3.69 -0.29
N LEU A 171 20.30 4.23 -0.04
CA LEU A 171 20.47 5.67 0.16
C LEU A 171 20.36 6.45 -1.17
N LEU A 172 20.84 5.87 -2.28
CA LEU A 172 20.79 6.49 -3.59
C LEU A 172 19.36 6.76 -4.06
N ARG A 173 18.38 5.94 -3.70
CA ARG A 173 16.98 6.19 -4.10
C ARG A 173 16.47 7.55 -3.61
N PHE A 174 16.86 7.98 -2.41
CA PHE A 174 16.47 9.28 -1.84
C PHE A 174 17.27 10.42 -2.49
N LEU A 175 18.59 10.24 -2.64
CA LEU A 175 19.47 11.22 -3.29
C LEU A 175 19.03 11.47 -4.74
N ARG A 176 18.78 10.42 -5.52
CA ARG A 176 18.30 10.49 -6.90
C ARG A 176 16.90 11.10 -6.97
N ASN A 177 15.99 10.77 -6.05
CA ASN A 177 14.65 11.39 -6.00
C ASN A 177 14.74 12.92 -5.82
N LYS A 178 15.68 13.39 -4.99
CA LYS A 178 15.87 14.81 -4.68
C LYS A 178 17.01 15.48 -5.46
N LYS A 179 17.43 14.90 -6.60
CA LYS A 179 18.44 15.47 -7.50
C LYS A 179 19.74 15.84 -6.77
N PHE A 180 20.19 14.95 -5.90
CA PHE A 180 21.39 15.08 -5.08
C PHE A 180 21.40 16.28 -4.11
N SER A 181 20.23 16.84 -3.79
CA SER A 181 20.06 17.72 -2.63
C SER A 181 20.07 16.89 -1.35
N VAL A 182 21.21 16.84 -0.66
CA VAL A 182 21.39 16.05 0.57
C VAL A 182 20.38 16.41 1.66
N PRO A 183 20.15 17.70 2.00
CA PRO A 183 19.18 18.05 3.05
C PRO A 183 17.75 17.58 2.73
N MET A 184 17.32 17.72 1.47
CA MET A 184 15.99 17.25 1.06
C MET A 184 15.90 15.72 1.06
N ALA A 185 16.99 15.01 0.73
CA ALA A 185 17.03 13.56 0.77
C ALA A 185 16.95 13.04 2.22
N GLN A 186 17.65 13.69 3.16
CA GLN A 186 17.57 13.40 4.60
C GLN A 186 16.15 13.56 5.12
N GLU A 187 15.50 14.70 4.83
CA GLU A 187 14.10 14.94 5.19
C GLU A 187 13.17 13.86 4.64
N THR A 188 13.36 13.46 3.38
CA THR A 188 12.52 12.45 2.73
C THR A 188 12.73 11.06 3.35
N LEU A 189 13.96 10.72 3.73
CA LEU A 189 14.26 9.49 4.44
C LEU A 189 13.55 9.45 5.81
N LEU A 190 13.53 10.57 6.56
CA LEU A 190 12.78 10.64 7.81
C LEU A 190 11.27 10.48 7.59
N LYS A 191 10.70 11.21 6.61
CA LYS A 191 9.28 11.10 6.24
C LYS A 191 8.92 9.65 5.89
N TYR A 192 9.78 9.00 5.12
CA TYR A 192 9.62 7.61 4.72
C TYR A 192 9.61 6.64 5.92
N ILE A 193 10.58 6.75 6.86
CA ILE A 193 10.61 5.86 8.02
C ILE A 193 9.44 6.14 8.96
N ALA A 194 9.10 7.41 9.20
CA ALA A 194 7.96 7.80 10.03
C ALA A 194 6.63 7.26 9.46
N MET A 195 6.40 7.43 8.16
CA MET A 195 5.23 6.90 7.45
C MET A 195 5.13 5.37 7.60
N ARG A 196 6.26 4.66 7.51
CA ARG A 196 6.31 3.21 7.73
C ARG A 196 5.92 2.79 9.14
N GLN A 197 6.33 3.56 10.15
CA GLN A 197 6.00 3.29 11.54
C GLN A 197 4.55 3.64 11.89
N GLN A 198 3.97 4.65 11.25
CA GLN A 198 2.60 5.11 11.50
C GLN A 198 1.54 4.28 10.78
N HIS A 199 1.85 3.81 9.57
CA HIS A 199 0.93 3.03 8.75
C HIS A 199 1.42 1.59 8.61
N THR A 200 1.55 0.90 9.75
CA THR A 200 2.05 -0.49 9.77
C THR A 200 1.22 -1.41 8.87
N THR A 201 -0.09 -1.19 8.73
CA THR A 201 -0.96 -1.96 7.83
C THR A 201 -0.55 -1.87 6.36
N TRP A 202 0.10 -0.78 5.93
CA TRP A 202 0.57 -0.59 4.55
C TRP A 202 1.97 -1.16 4.30
N PHE A 203 2.80 -1.29 5.34
CA PHE A 203 4.23 -1.58 5.18
C PHE A 203 4.69 -2.88 5.84
N GLN A 204 3.93 -3.42 6.81
CA GLN A 204 4.25 -4.67 7.48
C GLN A 204 3.87 -5.84 6.57
N TYR A 205 4.87 -6.31 5.83
CA TYR A 205 4.76 -7.40 4.87
C TYR A 205 5.53 -8.63 5.34
N SER A 206 4.91 -9.80 5.18
CA SER A 206 5.41 -11.10 5.68
C SER A 206 5.99 -12.02 4.59
N GLY A 207 6.32 -11.47 3.42
CA GLY A 207 6.87 -12.27 2.31
C GLY A 207 5.81 -13.03 1.53
N VAL A 208 6.21 -14.16 0.95
CA VAL A 208 5.34 -15.08 0.19
C VAL A 208 4.12 -15.53 1.00
N ASN A 209 4.20 -15.47 2.34
CA ASN A 209 3.13 -15.85 3.25
C ASN A 209 2.02 -14.80 3.37
N ASP A 210 2.20 -13.58 2.85
CA ASP A 210 1.14 -12.57 2.80
C ASP A 210 0.20 -12.91 1.63
N SER A 211 -0.85 -13.68 1.94
CA SER A 211 -1.80 -14.19 0.97
C SER A 211 -2.52 -13.07 0.21
N ALA A 212 -2.75 -11.91 0.85
CA ALA A 212 -3.45 -10.80 0.22
C ALA A 212 -2.59 -10.17 -0.89
N VAL A 213 -1.33 -9.84 -0.59
CA VAL A 213 -0.40 -9.28 -1.59
C VAL A 213 -0.18 -10.26 -2.74
N MET A 214 0.02 -11.54 -2.42
CA MET A 214 0.20 -12.57 -3.45
C MET A 214 -1.06 -12.78 -4.28
N ASP A 215 -2.27 -12.64 -3.71
CA ASP A 215 -3.52 -12.73 -4.48
C ASP A 215 -3.64 -11.61 -5.52
N PHE A 216 -3.31 -10.36 -5.16
CA PHE A 216 -3.27 -9.25 -6.11
C PHE A 216 -2.31 -9.49 -7.28
N ILE A 217 -1.13 -10.05 -7.01
CA ILE A 217 -0.15 -10.40 -8.03
C ILE A 217 -0.63 -11.60 -8.87
N ASN A 218 -1.18 -12.63 -8.22
CA ASN A 218 -1.65 -13.85 -8.86
C ASN A 218 -2.80 -13.58 -9.84
N ARG A 219 -3.71 -12.67 -9.48
CA ARG A 219 -4.85 -12.25 -10.31
C ARG A 219 -4.49 -11.24 -11.39
N GLY A 220 -3.25 -10.71 -11.39
CA GLY A 220 -2.86 -9.65 -12.32
C GLY A 220 -3.53 -8.31 -12.04
N ILE A 221 -3.99 -8.08 -10.80
CA ILE A 221 -4.56 -6.80 -10.37
C ILE A 221 -3.45 -5.74 -10.35
N ILE A 222 -2.26 -6.12 -9.88
CA ILE A 222 -1.04 -5.30 -9.98
C ILE A 222 0.07 -6.12 -10.62
N LEU A 223 0.68 -5.57 -11.66
CA LEU A 223 1.69 -6.24 -12.46
C LEU A 223 2.77 -5.24 -12.90
N VAL A 224 4.03 -5.64 -12.83
CA VAL A 224 5.11 -4.89 -13.49
C VAL A 224 5.41 -5.55 -14.83
N LEU A 225 5.30 -4.77 -15.91
CA LEU A 225 5.59 -5.29 -17.24
C LEU A 225 7.10 -5.63 -17.36
N PRO A 226 7.45 -6.72 -18.06
CA PRO A 226 8.84 -7.17 -18.19
C PRO A 226 9.66 -6.21 -19.07
N LYS A 227 9.04 -5.65 -20.12
CA LYS A 227 9.68 -4.68 -21.00
C LYS A 227 9.55 -3.25 -20.45
N ARG A 228 10.54 -2.42 -20.77
CA ARG A 228 10.53 -0.99 -20.49
C ARG A 228 9.84 -0.23 -21.61
N ASP A 229 9.31 0.95 -21.30
CA ASP A 229 8.75 1.85 -22.33
C ASP A 229 9.84 2.51 -23.20
N GLN A 230 9.42 3.34 -24.16
CA GLN A 230 10.31 4.03 -25.10
C GLN A 230 11.34 4.97 -24.42
N GLU A 231 11.08 5.40 -23.18
CA GLU A 231 12.02 6.20 -22.38
C GLU A 231 12.87 5.33 -21.43
N GLY A 232 12.73 4.01 -21.49
CA GLY A 232 13.43 3.04 -20.65
C GLY A 232 12.86 2.90 -19.24
N ARG A 233 11.62 3.34 -19.00
CA ARG A 233 10.97 3.28 -17.68
C ARG A 233 10.27 1.92 -17.50
N ARG A 234 10.29 1.36 -16.29
CA ARG A 234 9.42 0.20 -15.97
C ARG A 234 7.98 0.67 -15.89
N VAL A 235 7.07 -0.14 -16.42
CA VAL A 235 5.64 0.14 -16.49
C VAL A 235 4.90 -0.70 -15.47
N ILE A 236 4.08 -0.05 -14.65
CA ILE A 236 3.21 -0.70 -13.67
C ILE A 236 1.80 -0.72 -14.25
N LEU A 237 1.26 -1.91 -14.49
CA LEU A 237 -0.11 -2.12 -14.91
C LEU A 237 -0.97 -2.43 -13.69
N THR A 238 -2.06 -1.67 -13.53
CA THR A 238 -3.08 -1.92 -12.51
C THR A 238 -4.44 -2.11 -13.16
N SER A 239 -5.10 -3.22 -12.85
CA SER A 239 -6.42 -3.57 -13.39
C SER A 239 -7.49 -3.41 -12.31
N ALA A 240 -8.20 -2.29 -12.30
CA ALA A 240 -9.11 -1.94 -11.21
C ALA A 240 -10.37 -2.81 -11.15
N GLY A 241 -10.95 -3.20 -12.30
CA GLY A 241 -12.15 -4.04 -12.32
C GLY A 241 -11.92 -5.50 -11.93
N SER A 242 -10.67 -5.92 -11.73
CA SER A 242 -10.34 -7.25 -11.19
C SER A 242 -10.31 -7.27 -9.65
N ILE A 243 -10.50 -6.12 -9.00
CA ILE A 243 -10.57 -6.00 -7.54
C ILE A 243 -11.96 -6.43 -7.09
N ASP A 244 -12.06 -7.57 -6.40
CA ASP A 244 -13.29 -7.97 -5.71
C ASP A 244 -13.50 -7.14 -4.42
N PRO A 245 -14.55 -6.30 -4.31
CA PRO A 245 -14.78 -5.47 -3.13
C PRO A 245 -15.21 -6.24 -1.88
N GLN A 246 -15.60 -7.51 -2.00
CA GLN A 246 -15.97 -8.36 -0.85
C GLN A 246 -14.76 -9.07 -0.24
N LEU A 247 -13.77 -9.38 -1.09
CA LEU A 247 -12.57 -10.13 -0.68
C LEU A 247 -11.37 -9.21 -0.40
N HIS A 248 -11.25 -8.09 -1.11
CA HIS A 248 -10.11 -7.20 -1.02
C HIS A 248 -10.41 -5.95 -0.19
N THR A 249 -9.44 -5.54 0.62
CA THR A 249 -9.47 -4.26 1.34
C THR A 249 -8.52 -3.25 0.70
N VAL A 250 -8.82 -1.95 0.87
CA VAL A 250 -7.93 -0.87 0.40
C VAL A 250 -6.57 -0.93 1.08
N GLU A 251 -6.51 -1.29 2.36
CA GLU A 251 -5.24 -1.48 3.06
C GLU A 251 -4.37 -2.55 2.41
N SER A 252 -4.97 -3.68 2.02
CA SER A 252 -4.26 -4.76 1.34
C SER A 252 -3.81 -4.35 -0.06
N LEU A 253 -4.61 -3.57 -0.78
CA LEU A 253 -4.25 -3.00 -2.08
C LEU A 253 -3.07 -2.02 -1.94
N ILE A 254 -3.13 -1.10 -0.98
CA ILE A 254 -2.03 -0.16 -0.70
C ILE A 254 -0.77 -0.94 -0.33
N LYS A 255 -0.88 -1.96 0.52
CA LYS A 255 0.25 -2.82 0.87
C LYS A 255 0.87 -3.47 -0.37
N ALA A 256 0.06 -4.03 -1.26
CA ALA A 256 0.54 -4.62 -2.50
C ALA A 256 1.27 -3.59 -3.38
N ILE A 257 0.71 -2.39 -3.53
CA ILE A 257 1.35 -1.26 -4.24
C ILE A 257 2.71 -0.92 -3.62
N MET A 258 2.78 -0.81 -2.29
CA MET A 258 4.02 -0.49 -1.59
C MET A 258 5.09 -1.58 -1.77
N VAL A 259 4.71 -2.86 -1.72
CA VAL A 259 5.64 -3.98 -1.99
C VAL A 259 6.19 -3.90 -3.42
N VAL A 260 5.32 -3.63 -4.41
CA VAL A 260 5.76 -3.45 -5.80
C VAL A 260 6.67 -2.23 -5.96
N PHE A 261 6.40 -1.14 -5.26
CA PHE A 261 7.26 0.05 -5.26
C PHE A 261 8.64 -0.24 -4.67
N GLU A 262 8.72 -0.95 -3.53
CA GLU A 262 10.01 -1.33 -2.96
C GLU A 262 10.80 -2.27 -3.87
N PHE A 263 10.12 -3.26 -4.47
CA PHE A 263 10.74 -4.14 -5.47
C PHE A 263 11.36 -3.34 -6.62
N LEU A 264 10.60 -2.39 -7.16
CA LEU A 264 11.01 -1.55 -8.28
C LEU A 264 12.15 -0.59 -7.94
N LEU A 265 12.23 -0.14 -6.69
CA LEU A 265 13.24 0.80 -6.21
C LEU A 265 14.60 0.15 -5.95
N GLU A 266 14.70 -1.18 -5.87
CA GLU A 266 15.99 -1.88 -5.75
C GLU A 266 16.82 -1.81 -7.07
N ASP A 267 16.16 -1.60 -8.22
CA ASP A 267 16.84 -1.41 -9.51
C ASP A 267 17.22 0.07 -9.73
N GLU A 268 18.52 0.32 -9.87
CA GLU A 268 19.10 1.64 -10.05
C GLU A 268 18.69 2.35 -11.35
N VAL A 269 18.46 1.59 -12.42
CA VAL A 269 17.98 2.16 -13.68
C VAL A 269 16.60 2.78 -13.46
N ASN A 270 15.76 2.17 -12.62
CA ASN A 270 14.45 2.69 -12.28
C ASN A 270 14.53 3.94 -11.41
N GLN A 271 15.46 3.99 -10.46
CA GLN A 271 15.71 5.19 -9.67
C GLN A 271 16.06 6.40 -10.57
N ILE A 272 16.77 6.16 -11.68
CA ILE A 272 17.24 7.21 -12.62
C ILE A 272 16.24 7.52 -13.73
N ARG A 273 15.50 6.55 -14.27
CA ARG A 273 14.54 6.79 -15.36
C ARG A 273 13.15 7.13 -14.84
N GLY A 274 12.80 6.65 -13.66
CA GLY A 274 11.46 6.74 -13.09
C GLY A 274 10.51 5.70 -13.67
N PHE A 275 9.22 5.94 -13.47
CA PHE A 275 8.17 4.94 -13.65
C PHE A 275 7.01 5.48 -14.49
N SER A 276 6.42 4.59 -15.27
CA SER A 276 5.15 4.82 -15.97
C SER A 276 4.07 3.94 -15.36
N HIS A 277 2.87 4.48 -15.22
CA HIS A 277 1.71 3.77 -14.67
C HIS A 277 0.67 3.63 -15.77
N LEU A 278 0.11 2.45 -15.92
CA LEU A 278 -1.03 2.16 -16.78
C LEU A 278 -2.16 1.64 -15.90
N MET A 279 -3.23 2.42 -15.79
CA MET A 279 -4.38 2.10 -14.97
C MET A 279 -5.56 1.76 -15.87
N ASP A 280 -5.92 0.48 -15.94
CA ASP A 280 -7.14 0.03 -16.62
C ASP A 280 -8.32 0.08 -15.64
N GLN A 281 -9.30 0.91 -15.97
CA GLN A 281 -10.54 1.08 -15.19
C GLN A 281 -11.72 0.28 -15.78
N SER A 282 -11.45 -0.59 -16.76
CA SER A 282 -12.43 -1.52 -17.31
C SER A 282 -12.99 -2.41 -16.19
N GLY A 283 -14.33 -2.53 -16.12
CA GLY A 283 -15.01 -3.37 -15.11
C GLY A 283 -15.21 -2.71 -13.74
N VAL A 284 -14.80 -1.44 -13.57
CA VAL A 284 -15.10 -0.70 -12.33
C VAL A 284 -16.59 -0.38 -12.26
N THR A 285 -17.21 -0.82 -11.17
CA THR A 285 -18.63 -0.64 -10.84
C THR A 285 -18.79 0.20 -9.57
N ALA A 286 -20.00 0.66 -9.28
CA ALA A 286 -20.29 1.44 -8.07
C ALA A 286 -19.96 0.70 -6.76
N SER A 287 -19.93 -0.64 -6.73
CA SER A 287 -19.51 -1.40 -5.54
C SER A 287 -18.05 -1.14 -5.15
N HIS A 288 -17.21 -0.74 -6.11
CA HIS A 288 -15.82 -0.36 -5.85
C HIS A 288 -15.71 1.00 -5.14
N LEU A 289 -16.76 1.82 -5.12
CA LEU A 289 -16.78 3.06 -4.34
C LEU A 289 -16.67 2.81 -2.84
N VAL A 290 -17.27 1.72 -2.37
CA VAL A 290 -17.28 1.35 -0.95
C VAL A 290 -15.88 1.09 -0.43
N LEU A 291 -14.94 0.77 -1.32
CA LEU A 291 -13.54 0.58 -0.98
C LEU A 291 -12.87 1.90 -0.56
N TRP A 292 -13.19 3.01 -1.22
CA TRP A 292 -12.45 4.26 -1.06
C TRP A 292 -13.27 5.29 -0.27
N ASN A 293 -12.83 5.62 0.95
CA ASN A 293 -13.34 6.81 1.62
C ASN A 293 -12.48 8.05 1.29
N PRO A 294 -13.09 9.25 1.14
CA PRO A 294 -12.34 10.46 0.78
C PRO A 294 -11.21 10.84 1.75
N SER A 295 -11.36 10.53 3.04
CA SER A 295 -10.33 10.77 4.05
C SER A 295 -9.09 9.89 3.87
N GLU A 296 -9.28 8.61 3.54
CA GLU A 296 -8.20 7.66 3.24
C GLU A 296 -7.50 8.03 1.96
N LEU A 297 -8.23 8.44 0.93
CA LEU A 297 -7.64 8.90 -0.32
C LEU A 297 -6.78 10.16 -0.10
N SER A 298 -7.28 11.11 0.69
CA SER A 298 -6.53 12.32 1.08
C SER A 298 -5.28 11.98 1.87
N ARG A 299 -5.40 11.09 2.86
CA ARG A 299 -4.28 10.59 3.66
C ARG A 299 -3.26 9.86 2.79
N LEU A 300 -3.69 8.99 1.89
CA LEU A 300 -2.82 8.24 0.99
C LEU A 300 -2.02 9.16 0.06
N ILE A 301 -2.69 10.06 -0.65
CA ILE A 301 -2.02 10.98 -1.59
C ILE A 301 -1.08 11.92 -0.83
N GLY A 302 -1.56 12.51 0.27
CA GLY A 302 -0.77 13.39 1.12
C GLY A 302 0.47 12.69 1.70
N ALA A 303 0.31 11.46 2.18
CA ALA A 303 1.38 10.69 2.77
C ALA A 303 2.41 10.23 1.74
N CYS A 304 1.96 9.64 0.64
CA CYS A 304 2.83 8.91 -0.29
C CYS A 304 3.59 9.83 -1.22
N GLU A 305 2.98 10.90 -1.73
CA GLU A 305 3.60 11.76 -2.76
C GLU A 305 4.94 12.36 -2.30
N LYS A 306 5.02 12.72 -1.00
CA LYS A 306 6.21 13.39 -0.44
C LYS A 306 7.18 12.42 0.25
N SER A 307 6.72 11.23 0.64
CA SER A 307 7.49 10.31 1.49
C SER A 307 8.06 9.12 0.75
N VAL A 308 7.41 8.65 -0.31
CA VAL A 308 7.94 7.54 -1.11
C VAL A 308 8.92 8.10 -2.14
N PRO A 309 10.17 7.61 -2.23
CA PRO A 309 11.20 8.14 -3.13
C PRO A 309 11.00 7.76 -4.60
N MET A 310 9.76 7.69 -5.08
CA MET A 310 9.42 7.35 -6.46
C MET A 310 9.39 8.56 -7.40
N ARG A 311 9.77 8.33 -8.65
CA ARG A 311 9.74 9.32 -9.73
C ARG A 311 8.67 8.94 -10.74
N HIS A 312 7.41 9.21 -10.42
CA HIS A 312 6.27 9.03 -11.33
C HIS A 312 6.45 9.96 -12.53
N LYS A 313 6.68 9.44 -13.74
CA LYS A 313 6.93 10.24 -14.94
C LYS A 313 5.68 10.36 -15.82
N ARG A 314 4.85 9.33 -15.82
CA ARG A 314 3.65 9.24 -16.64
C ARG A 314 2.60 8.34 -15.97
N VAL A 315 1.33 8.74 -16.02
CA VAL A 315 0.19 7.95 -15.55
C VAL A 315 -0.85 7.96 -16.67
N ASP A 316 -1.00 6.83 -17.35
CA ASP A 316 -2.00 6.62 -18.39
C ASP A 316 -3.21 5.92 -17.76
N VAL A 317 -4.39 6.52 -17.87
CA VAL A 317 -5.66 5.96 -17.39
C VAL A 317 -6.54 5.65 -18.60
N VAL A 318 -7.03 4.42 -18.70
CA VAL A 318 -7.85 3.95 -19.84
C VAL A 318 -9.16 3.35 -19.35
N SER A 319 -10.18 3.36 -20.21
CA SER A 319 -11.49 2.76 -19.96
C SER A 319 -12.19 3.32 -18.71
N LEU A 320 -12.05 4.62 -18.47
CA LEU A 320 -12.62 5.29 -17.31
C LEU A 320 -14.15 5.48 -17.45
N PRO A 321 -14.98 4.89 -16.58
CA PRO A 321 -16.42 5.16 -16.62
C PRO A 321 -16.73 6.62 -16.30
N SER A 322 -17.72 7.21 -16.97
CA SER A 322 -18.00 8.66 -16.86
C SER A 322 -18.26 9.15 -15.43
N TRP A 323 -18.83 8.32 -14.56
CA TRP A 323 -19.09 8.64 -13.15
C TRP A 323 -17.83 8.67 -12.28
N VAL A 324 -16.75 7.99 -12.70
CA VAL A 324 -15.46 7.96 -11.98
C VAL A 324 -14.69 9.28 -12.16
N ASN A 325 -15.05 10.11 -13.15
CA ASN A 325 -14.42 11.42 -13.37
C ASN A 325 -14.47 12.31 -12.12
N TYR A 326 -15.57 12.31 -11.36
CA TYR A 326 -15.67 13.11 -10.14
C TYR A 326 -14.65 12.68 -9.08
N ILE A 327 -14.43 11.37 -8.94
CA ILE A 327 -13.45 10.81 -8.00
C ILE A 327 -12.04 11.15 -8.46
N LEU A 328 -11.78 11.03 -9.76
CA LEU A 328 -10.50 11.36 -10.33
C LEU A 328 -10.18 12.86 -10.16
N ASP A 329 -11.16 13.74 -10.35
CA ASP A 329 -10.96 15.17 -10.20
C ASP A 329 -10.79 15.56 -8.73
N PHE A 330 -11.50 14.90 -7.82
CA PHE A 330 -11.22 14.98 -6.38
C PHE A 330 -9.79 14.53 -6.07
N ALA A 331 -9.35 13.37 -6.57
CA ALA A 331 -7.99 12.87 -6.38
C ALA A 331 -6.94 13.84 -6.95
N LYS A 332 -7.15 14.37 -8.16
CA LYS A 332 -6.26 15.37 -8.79
C LYS A 332 -6.18 16.66 -7.97
N SER A 333 -7.24 17.06 -7.28
CA SER A 333 -7.23 18.26 -6.43
C SER A 333 -6.31 18.13 -5.21
N LEU A 334 -6.03 16.90 -4.78
CA LEU A 334 -5.15 16.57 -3.66
C LEU A 334 -3.68 16.43 -4.08
N MET A 335 -3.41 16.30 -5.39
CA MET A 335 -2.08 16.09 -5.96
C MET A 335 -1.37 17.40 -6.25
N SER A 336 -0.03 17.39 -6.22
CA SER A 336 0.72 18.54 -6.73
C SER A 336 0.50 18.73 -8.25
N GLU A 337 0.71 19.96 -8.70
CA GLU A 337 0.66 20.31 -10.13
C GLU A 337 1.58 19.42 -10.99
N LYS A 338 2.73 19.03 -10.43
CA LYS A 338 3.72 18.17 -11.08
C LYS A 338 3.20 16.75 -11.29
N LEU A 339 2.42 16.19 -10.37
CA LEU A 339 1.83 14.86 -10.54
C LEU A 339 0.59 14.94 -11.44
N ARG A 340 -0.27 15.95 -11.22
CA ARG A 340 -1.48 16.19 -12.00
C ARG A 340 -1.20 16.36 -13.50
N SER A 341 -0.15 17.11 -13.86
CA SER A 341 0.27 17.31 -15.27
C SER A 341 0.82 16.05 -15.96
N ARG A 342 0.97 14.94 -15.23
CA ARG A 342 1.46 13.65 -15.76
C ARG A 342 0.36 12.62 -15.95
N ILE A 343 -0.89 12.96 -15.60
CA ILE A 343 -2.05 12.11 -15.78
C ILE A 343 -2.60 12.33 -17.18
N TRP A 344 -2.66 11.26 -17.96
CA TRP A 344 -3.18 11.23 -19.32
C TRP A 344 -4.40 10.32 -19.33
N LEU A 345 -5.55 10.89 -19.70
CA LEU A 345 -6.78 10.15 -19.87
C LEU A 345 -6.91 9.71 -21.32
N HIS A 346 -7.19 8.43 -21.52
CA HIS A 346 -7.45 7.83 -22.82
C HIS A 346 -8.90 7.34 -22.84
N GLU A 347 -9.64 7.74 -23.87
CA GLU A 347 -11.05 7.35 -24.05
C GLU A 347 -11.18 5.83 -24.20
N ASP A 348 -10.29 5.23 -25.01
CA ASP A 348 -10.28 3.81 -25.28
C ASP A 348 -8.84 3.25 -25.41
N ARG A 349 -8.76 1.93 -25.55
CA ARG A 349 -7.49 1.22 -25.72
C ARG A 349 -6.80 1.56 -27.05
N ALA A 350 -7.56 1.94 -28.08
CA ALA A 350 -6.98 2.34 -29.36
C ALA A 350 -6.23 3.68 -29.26
N ALA A 351 -6.77 4.64 -28.50
CA ALA A 351 -6.12 5.90 -28.19
C ALA A 351 -4.84 5.71 -27.37
N LEU A 352 -4.86 4.76 -26.41
CA LEU A 352 -3.67 4.38 -25.64
C LEU A 352 -2.56 3.84 -26.56
N LEU A 353 -2.89 2.93 -27.47
CA LEU A 353 -1.94 2.31 -28.41
C LEU A 353 -1.31 3.31 -29.40
N LYS A 354 -1.89 4.49 -29.59
CA LYS A 354 -1.27 5.58 -30.37
C LYS A 354 -0.13 6.28 -29.61
N LYS A 355 -0.07 6.14 -28.28
CA LYS A 355 0.88 6.84 -27.41
C LYS A 355 1.86 5.92 -26.70
N VAL A 356 1.47 4.66 -26.50
CA VAL A 356 2.28 3.62 -25.86
C VAL A 356 2.56 2.53 -26.89
N ASP A 357 3.79 2.02 -26.90
CA ASP A 357 4.16 0.90 -27.76
C ASP A 357 3.37 -0.35 -27.37
N GLY A 358 2.52 -0.86 -28.27
CA GLY A 358 1.72 -2.07 -28.02
C GLY A 358 2.55 -3.30 -27.65
N LYS A 359 3.81 -3.38 -28.10
CA LYS A 359 4.68 -4.56 -27.86
C LYS A 359 5.08 -4.78 -26.41
N ILE A 360 4.92 -3.77 -25.55
CA ILE A 360 5.22 -3.88 -24.12
C ILE A 360 3.98 -4.32 -23.32
N LEU A 361 2.79 -4.16 -23.88
CA LEU A 361 1.53 -4.47 -23.22
C LEU A 361 1.21 -5.97 -23.30
N PRO A 362 0.34 -6.48 -22.42
CA PRO A 362 -0.16 -7.84 -22.55
C PRO A 362 -1.01 -8.03 -23.81
N LYS A 363 -1.16 -9.28 -24.26
CA LYS A 363 -1.95 -9.65 -25.44
C LYS A 363 -3.39 -9.14 -25.37
N GLU A 364 -3.98 -9.17 -24.18
CA GLU A 364 -5.32 -8.70 -23.84
C GLU A 364 -5.48 -7.18 -24.03
N TYR A 365 -4.36 -6.46 -24.12
CA TYR A 365 -4.26 -5.02 -24.34
C TYR A 365 -3.72 -4.67 -25.74
N GLY A 366 -3.56 -5.65 -26.63
CA GLY A 366 -3.06 -5.46 -28.00
C GLY A 366 -1.57 -5.73 -28.18
N GLY A 367 -0.91 -6.32 -27.18
CA GLY A 367 0.49 -6.75 -27.30
C GLY A 367 0.66 -8.21 -27.75
N GLU A 368 1.86 -8.74 -27.55
CA GLU A 368 2.26 -10.06 -28.07
C GLU A 368 2.19 -11.17 -27.00
N VAL A 369 2.58 -10.85 -25.76
CA VAL A 369 2.75 -11.84 -24.67
C VAL A 369 1.48 -11.90 -23.81
N PRO A 370 0.92 -13.09 -23.53
CA PRO A 370 -0.26 -13.23 -22.66
C PRO A 370 -0.04 -12.67 -21.25
N LEU A 371 -1.11 -12.12 -20.65
CA LEU A 371 -1.05 -11.59 -19.28
C LEU A 371 -0.58 -12.64 -18.26
N SER A 372 -1.04 -13.89 -18.39
CA SER A 372 -0.66 -15.00 -17.51
C SER A 372 0.84 -15.30 -17.52
N GLU A 373 1.47 -15.20 -18.68
CA GLU A 373 2.91 -15.36 -18.84
C GLU A 373 3.66 -14.19 -18.19
N MET A 374 3.20 -12.95 -18.41
CA MET A 374 3.79 -11.77 -17.78
C MET A 374 3.70 -11.81 -16.24
N ILE A 375 2.56 -12.27 -15.69
CA ILE A 375 2.39 -12.51 -14.25
C ILE A 375 3.42 -13.52 -13.75
N SER A 376 3.66 -14.59 -14.51
CA SER A 376 4.63 -15.63 -14.12
C SER A 376 6.06 -15.10 -14.12
N LEU A 377 6.44 -14.31 -15.13
CA LEU A 377 7.74 -13.64 -15.19
C LEU A 377 7.90 -12.67 -14.02
N PHE A 378 6.88 -11.86 -13.74
CA PHE A 378 6.93 -10.91 -12.63
C PHE A 378 7.10 -11.62 -11.27
N LYS A 379 6.44 -12.76 -11.06
CA LYS A 379 6.64 -13.59 -9.86
C LYS A 379 8.08 -14.07 -9.72
N GLN A 380 8.69 -14.51 -10.82
CA GLN A 380 10.09 -14.95 -10.83
C GLN A 380 11.05 -13.80 -10.49
N GLU A 381 10.72 -12.55 -10.86
CA GLU A 381 11.52 -11.38 -10.48
C GLU A 381 11.31 -10.95 -9.02
N ILE A 382 10.06 -10.91 -8.54
CA ILE A 382 9.74 -10.32 -7.23
C ILE A 382 10.09 -11.26 -6.07
N VAL A 383 9.86 -12.57 -6.22
CA VAL A 383 10.03 -13.56 -5.13
C VAL A 383 11.44 -13.55 -4.54
N PRO A 384 12.53 -13.54 -5.34
CA PRO A 384 13.90 -13.44 -4.82
C PRO A 384 14.19 -12.12 -4.08
N CYS A 385 13.44 -11.06 -4.36
CA CYS A 385 13.63 -9.74 -3.75
C CYS A 385 12.87 -9.58 -2.43
N LEU A 386 11.85 -10.41 -2.16
CA LEU A 386 10.99 -10.29 -0.99
C LEU A 386 11.77 -10.26 0.34
N PRO A 387 12.83 -11.07 0.56
CA PRO A 387 13.56 -11.01 1.82
C PRO A 387 14.22 -9.64 2.10
N ARG A 388 14.70 -8.95 1.04
CA ARG A 388 15.24 -7.58 1.16
C ARG A 388 14.14 -6.56 1.49
N ILE A 389 12.94 -6.77 0.95
CA ILE A 389 11.77 -5.92 1.27
C ILE A 389 11.34 -6.13 2.72
N ILE A 390 11.33 -7.37 3.22
CA ILE A 390 11.01 -7.69 4.62
C ILE A 390 12.01 -7.02 5.58
N ALA A 391 13.29 -6.90 5.19
CA ALA A 391 14.29 -6.21 5.99
C ALA A 391 13.93 -4.74 6.30
N LEU A 392 13.14 -4.09 5.43
CA LEU A 392 12.68 -2.72 5.65
C LEU A 392 11.75 -2.58 6.86
N ASN A 393 11.17 -3.67 7.36
CA ASN A 393 10.34 -3.66 8.57
C ASN A 393 11.13 -3.31 9.83
N LYS A 394 12.46 -3.45 9.81
CA LYS A 394 13.33 -3.10 10.95
C LYS A 394 13.67 -1.60 11.02
N LEU A 395 13.34 -0.81 9.99
CA LEU A 395 13.59 0.63 10.00
C LEU A 395 12.82 1.30 11.14
N GLN A 396 13.51 2.09 11.98
CA GLN A 396 12.91 2.65 13.19
C GLN A 396 13.47 4.02 13.56
N LEU A 397 12.57 4.96 13.85
CA LEU A 397 12.83 6.24 14.52
C LEU A 397 12.30 6.23 15.96
N ASP A 398 12.96 7.01 16.82
CA ASP A 398 12.41 7.46 18.09
C ASP A 398 11.55 8.71 17.88
N LEU A 399 10.24 8.50 17.71
CA LEU A 399 9.31 9.60 17.46
C LEU A 399 9.17 10.57 18.65
N GLU A 400 9.35 10.09 19.89
CA GLU A 400 9.28 10.93 21.08
C GLU A 400 10.52 11.81 21.23
N MET A 401 11.71 11.25 21.03
CA MET A 401 12.94 12.02 21.04
C MET A 401 13.00 13.03 19.89
N MET A 402 12.40 12.70 18.75
CA MET A 402 12.27 13.64 17.63
C MET A 402 11.39 14.85 17.99
N LYS A 403 10.30 14.67 18.76
CA LYS A 403 9.48 15.77 19.28
C LYS A 403 10.25 16.64 20.27
N SER A 404 10.92 16.02 21.24
CA SER A 404 11.64 16.76 22.31
C SER A 404 12.81 17.56 21.77
N SER A 405 13.51 17.05 20.77
CA SER A 405 14.57 17.78 20.05
C SER A 405 14.02 19.00 19.32
N SER A 406 12.79 18.91 18.80
CA SER A 406 12.10 20.00 18.10
C SER A 406 11.60 21.08 19.07
N SER A 407 11.07 20.69 20.23
CA SER A 407 10.60 21.64 21.25
C SER A 407 11.76 22.33 22.00
N ALA A 408 12.86 21.62 22.24
CA ALA A 408 14.07 22.19 22.84
C ALA A 408 14.73 23.25 21.94
N ASN A 409 14.75 23.03 20.62
CA ASN A 409 15.26 24.00 19.66
C ASN A 409 14.30 25.17 19.39
N ALA A 410 12.99 24.99 19.58
CA ALA A 410 12.02 26.09 19.49
C ALA A 410 12.12 27.09 20.67
N ASN A 411 12.58 26.64 21.85
CA ASN A 411 12.76 27.48 23.03
C ASN A 411 14.12 28.21 23.10
N LYS A 412 15.09 27.86 22.24
CA LYS A 412 16.34 28.61 22.08
C LYS A 412 16.17 29.64 20.96
N GLY A 413 15.60 30.79 21.28
CA GLY A 413 15.55 31.91 20.34
C GLY A 413 16.96 32.45 20.07
N CYS A 414 17.54 32.18 18.88
CA CYS A 414 18.41 33.12 18.14
C CYS A 414 18.93 32.54 16.81
N ASN A 415 18.70 33.30 15.72
CA ASN A 415 19.65 33.72 14.68
C ASN A 415 20.49 32.74 13.85
N ASP A 416 20.14 31.46 13.76
CA ASP A 416 20.53 30.67 12.58
C ASP A 416 19.28 30.13 11.89
N ALA A 417 19.05 30.59 10.66
CA ALA A 417 18.02 30.05 9.77
C ALA A 417 18.45 28.66 9.27
N SER A 418 18.55 27.69 10.18
CA SER A 418 18.88 26.30 9.84
C SER A 418 17.62 25.57 9.36
N THR A 419 17.70 25.01 8.15
CA THR A 419 16.71 24.14 7.51
C THR A 419 16.18 23.01 8.40
N ASP A 420 16.93 22.58 9.41
CA ASP A 420 16.54 21.54 10.39
C ASP A 420 15.27 21.89 11.18
N LEU A 421 15.05 23.15 11.56
CA LEU A 421 13.89 23.57 12.37
C LEU A 421 12.57 23.53 11.58
N LEU A 422 12.62 23.85 10.28
CA LEU A 422 11.45 23.81 9.39
C LEU A 422 11.10 22.36 9.01
N VAL A 423 12.13 21.54 8.77
CA VAL A 423 12.01 20.10 8.49
C VAL A 423 11.35 19.38 9.67
N HIS A 424 11.76 19.69 10.90
CA HIS A 424 11.19 19.12 12.12
C HIS A 424 9.71 19.49 12.33
N ARG A 425 9.31 20.74 12.10
CA ARG A 425 7.90 21.16 12.22
C ARG A 425 6.99 20.51 11.18
N GLN A 426 7.40 20.42 9.92
CA GLN A 426 6.62 19.76 8.87
C GLN A 426 6.52 18.24 9.09
N LEU A 427 7.57 17.62 9.64
CA LEU A 427 7.58 16.20 10.00
C LEU A 427 6.63 15.87 11.15
N ILE A 428 6.54 16.74 12.17
CA ILE A 428 5.55 16.58 13.27
C ILE A 428 4.13 16.75 12.72
N GLN A 429 3.87 17.76 11.88
CA GLN A 429 2.54 17.95 11.31
C GLN A 429 2.13 16.78 10.38
N PHE A 430 3.09 16.17 9.71
CA PHE A 430 2.91 14.97 8.88
C PHE A 430 2.77 13.67 9.70
N ALA A 431 3.37 13.63 10.89
CA ALA A 431 3.36 12.45 11.76
C ALA A 431 2.07 12.29 12.58
N TYR A 432 1.21 13.30 12.61
CA TYR A 432 0.05 13.41 13.50
C TYR A 432 -1.25 13.76 12.76
N VAL A 433 -1.28 13.61 11.43
CA VAL A 433 -2.47 13.63 10.56
C VAL A 433 -2.56 12.27 9.88
#